data_AF-A0A846G4I8-F1
#
_entry.id   AF-A0A846G4I8-F1
#
_cell.length_a   1.000
_cell.length_b   1.000
_cell.length_c   1.000
_cell.angle_alpha   90.00
_cell.angle_beta   90.00
_cell.angle_gamma   90.00
#
_symmetry.space_group_name_H-M   'P 1'
#
loop_
_entity.id
_entity.type
_entity.pdbx_description
1 polymer ?
#
loop_
_entity_poly.entity_id
_entity_poly.type
_entity_poly.pdbx_seq_one_letter_code
_entity_poly.pdbx_strand_id
1 'polypeptide(L)'
;MIVCPNCNHQNPDGATQCEACYTPLPVTMNCPSCGSTVQVDAAFCGQCGFDLKASTGIEEGQVLSQTDPAVMPTIVSPVSGTDAGMPSEDIPELYSPDPLVTPEPIVVSGTPNLEKSSNINNPVPTEEPLQTINAISTPVVTSPSPTVGTPIPAKTQLQKQSAKLLHIRTDTDIELPVNLSVIHIGKPNDRVPPDIDVSGFPDSEVVSRSHADIRIEGDSYYIEDIGSSNGTYVNNTSLARGNRHKLRPGDRISLGKGDLVSFLFQIS
;
A
#
# COMPACT_ATOMS: atom_id res chain seq x y z
N MET A 1 22.74 -25.43 3.04
CA MET A 1 23.26 -24.12 2.59
C MET A 1 22.12 -23.37 1.93
N ILE A 2 21.99 -22.07 2.21
CA ILE A 2 20.96 -21.18 1.66
C ILE A 2 21.57 -20.27 0.59
N VAL A 3 20.92 -20.15 -0.57
CA VAL A 3 21.37 -19.27 -1.65
C VAL A 3 20.66 -17.92 -1.51
N CYS A 4 21.44 -16.83 -1.48
CA CYS A 4 20.88 -15.48 -1.43
C CYS A 4 20.10 -15.18 -2.72
N PRO A 5 18.81 -14.80 -2.65
CA PRO A 5 18.01 -14.50 -3.84
C PRO A 5 18.45 -13.20 -4.55
N ASN A 6 19.22 -12.34 -3.87
CA ASN A 6 19.66 -11.06 -4.42
C ASN A 6 21.00 -11.17 -5.19
N CYS A 7 22.00 -11.83 -4.61
CA CYS A 7 23.36 -11.90 -5.19
C CYS A 7 23.83 -13.31 -5.55
N ASN A 8 22.97 -14.33 -5.35
CA ASN A 8 23.25 -15.73 -5.61
C ASN A 8 24.42 -16.33 -4.81
N HIS A 9 24.88 -15.64 -3.76
CA HIS A 9 25.91 -16.13 -2.85
C HIS A 9 25.38 -17.25 -1.95
N GLN A 10 26.19 -18.28 -1.72
CA GLN A 10 25.87 -19.38 -0.81
C GLN A 10 26.23 -19.00 0.62
N ASN A 11 25.26 -19.07 1.51
CA ASN A 11 25.43 -18.80 2.93
C ASN A 11 25.19 -20.09 3.73
N PRO A 12 25.80 -20.22 4.93
CA PRO A 12 25.56 -21.37 5.81
C PRO A 12 24.08 -21.44 6.27
N ASP A 13 23.63 -22.64 6.64
CA ASP A 13 22.27 -22.83 7.17
C ASP A 13 22.13 -22.08 8.51
N GLY A 14 21.02 -21.36 8.68
CA GLY A 14 20.78 -20.50 9.84
C GLY A 14 21.33 -19.08 9.74
N ALA A 15 21.98 -18.70 8.63
CA ALA A 15 22.35 -17.31 8.37
C ALA A 15 21.10 -16.43 8.27
N THR A 16 21.03 -15.38 9.08
CA THR A 16 19.93 -14.40 9.06
C THR A 16 20.13 -13.30 8.00
N GLN A 17 21.37 -13.14 7.52
CA GLN A 17 21.78 -12.16 6.52
C GLN A 17 22.83 -12.74 5.57
N CYS A 18 22.86 -12.24 4.35
CA CYS A 18 23.87 -12.63 3.36
C CYS A 18 25.23 -11.99 3.67
N GLU A 19 26.30 -12.78 3.66
CA GLU A 19 27.66 -12.28 3.93
C GLU A 19 28.23 -11.40 2.79
N ALA A 20 27.74 -11.58 1.57
CA ALA A 20 28.21 -10.83 0.39
C ALA A 20 27.48 -9.51 0.12
N CYS A 21 26.17 -9.45 0.37
CA CYS A 21 25.34 -8.28 0.01
C CYS A 21 24.42 -7.80 1.14
N TYR A 22 24.57 -8.34 2.36
CA TYR A 22 23.84 -7.96 3.57
C TYR A 22 22.31 -8.03 3.47
N THR A 23 21.78 -8.66 2.42
CA THR A 23 20.34 -8.88 2.27
C THR A 23 19.85 -9.92 3.28
N PRO A 24 18.73 -9.68 3.99
CA PRO A 24 18.17 -10.64 4.93
C PRO A 24 17.79 -11.94 4.21
N LEU A 25 18.11 -13.08 4.85
CA LEU A 25 17.84 -14.41 4.30
C LEU A 25 16.64 -15.05 5.02
N PRO A 26 15.80 -15.83 4.32
CA PRO A 26 14.68 -16.52 4.94
C PRO A 26 15.18 -17.53 5.98
N VAL A 27 14.74 -17.35 7.22
CA VAL A 27 15.17 -18.17 8.35
C VAL A 27 14.29 -19.42 8.38
N THR A 28 14.92 -20.58 8.26
CA THR A 28 14.23 -21.87 8.32
C THR A 28 14.65 -22.66 9.54
N MET A 29 13.71 -23.38 10.14
CA MET A 29 13.93 -24.33 11.23
C MET A 29 13.49 -25.73 10.81
N ASN A 30 13.88 -26.75 11.56
CA ASN A 30 13.39 -28.11 11.35
C ASN A 30 12.11 -28.33 12.16
N CYS A 31 11.09 -28.92 11.53
CA CYS A 31 9.86 -29.30 12.18
C CYS A 31 10.16 -30.33 13.29
N PRO A 32 9.76 -30.10 14.55
CA PRO A 32 10.05 -31.02 15.65
C PRO A 32 9.29 -32.36 15.53
N SER A 33 8.21 -32.41 14.75
CA SER A 33 7.40 -33.61 14.56
C SER A 33 7.93 -34.53 13.45
N CYS A 34 8.44 -33.98 12.35
CA CYS A 34 8.82 -34.77 11.17
C CYS A 34 10.19 -34.43 10.56
N GLY A 35 10.93 -33.49 11.15
CA GLY A 35 12.30 -33.14 10.74
C GLY A 35 12.42 -32.29 9.46
N SER A 36 11.32 -32.06 8.74
CA SER A 36 11.31 -31.26 7.51
C SER A 36 11.66 -29.80 7.77
N THR A 37 12.42 -29.18 6.88
CA THR A 37 12.72 -27.75 6.93
C THR A 37 11.46 -26.92 6.68
N VAL A 38 11.13 -26.01 7.59
CA VAL A 38 9.96 -25.12 7.58
C VAL A 38 10.41 -23.68 7.89
N GLN A 39 9.66 -22.68 7.44
CA GLN A 39 9.94 -21.29 7.80
C GLN A 39 9.63 -21.05 9.28
N VAL A 40 10.42 -20.20 9.95
CA VAL A 40 10.21 -19.90 11.39
C VAL A 40 8.90 -19.18 11.70
N ASP A 41 8.28 -18.55 10.71
CA ASP A 41 6.99 -17.85 10.81
C ASP A 41 5.80 -18.71 10.34
N ALA A 42 6.05 -19.95 9.90
CA ALA A 42 5.01 -20.85 9.46
C ALA A 42 4.11 -21.23 10.64
N ALA A 43 2.79 -21.14 10.44
CA ALA A 43 1.82 -21.58 11.45
C ALA A 43 1.76 -23.11 11.57
N PHE A 44 2.00 -23.81 10.46
CA PHE A 44 1.91 -25.27 10.37
C PHE A 44 3.00 -25.84 9.46
N CYS A 45 3.39 -27.07 9.70
CA CYS A 45 4.29 -27.81 8.83
C CYS A 45 3.55 -28.32 7.59
N GLY A 46 3.94 -27.88 6.39
CA GLY A 46 3.32 -28.32 5.13
C GLY A 46 3.58 -29.80 4.74
N GLN A 47 4.47 -30.51 5.44
CA GLN A 47 4.75 -31.93 5.18
C GLN A 47 3.98 -32.89 6.10
N CYS A 48 3.91 -32.58 7.40
CA CYS A 48 3.27 -33.45 8.39
C CYS A 48 2.08 -32.83 9.13
N GLY A 49 1.72 -31.58 8.84
CA GLY A 49 0.56 -30.90 9.43
C GLY A 49 0.72 -30.45 10.88
N PHE A 50 1.91 -30.58 11.47
CA PHE A 50 2.18 -30.17 12.85
C PHE A 50 2.01 -28.65 13.05
N ASP A 51 1.29 -28.25 14.11
CA ASP A 51 1.10 -26.85 14.48
C ASP A 51 2.34 -26.30 15.21
N LEU A 52 3.01 -25.32 14.60
CA LEU A 52 4.25 -24.74 15.10
C LEU A 52 4.00 -23.60 16.11
N LYS A 53 2.80 -23.00 16.11
CA LYS A 53 2.43 -21.91 17.03
C LYS A 53 2.05 -22.44 18.41
N ALA A 54 1.49 -23.64 18.48
CA ALA A 54 1.16 -24.29 19.74
C ALA A 54 2.42 -24.58 20.60
N SER A 55 3.58 -24.76 19.97
CA SER A 55 4.86 -25.04 20.65
C SER A 55 5.63 -23.80 21.15
N THR A 56 5.23 -22.58 20.78
CA THR A 56 5.87 -21.33 21.25
C THR A 56 5.14 -20.68 22.44
N GLY A 57 4.15 -21.37 23.02
CA GLY A 57 3.29 -20.86 24.08
C GLY A 57 3.61 -21.38 25.48
N ILE A 58 4.88 -21.40 25.90
CA ILE A 58 5.36 -21.56 27.29
C ILE A 58 6.71 -20.81 27.31
N GLU A 59 6.87 -19.57 27.78
CA GLU A 59 6.82 -19.09 29.17
C GLU A 59 6.94 -17.55 29.17
N GLU A 60 5.86 -16.82 29.43
CA GLU A 60 5.91 -15.50 30.07
C GLU A 60 4.81 -15.50 31.13
N GLY A 61 5.14 -16.05 32.31
CA GLY A 61 4.18 -16.24 33.39
C GLY A 61 4.83 -16.47 34.74
N GLN A 62 4.89 -15.39 35.52
CA GLN A 62 4.67 -15.36 36.97
C GLN A 62 5.73 -15.99 37.90
N VAL A 63 6.66 -15.15 38.35
CA VAL A 63 7.17 -15.21 39.73
C VAL A 63 6.11 -14.62 40.67
N LEU A 64 5.21 -15.47 41.18
CA LEU A 64 4.44 -15.19 42.38
C LEU A 64 5.13 -15.90 43.55
N SER A 65 5.80 -15.10 44.37
CA SER A 65 6.44 -15.53 45.62
C SER A 65 5.37 -15.93 46.63
N GLN A 66 5.46 -17.18 47.09
CA GLN A 66 4.64 -17.73 48.16
C GLN A 66 5.21 -17.30 49.52
N THR A 67 4.37 -16.71 50.36
CA THR A 67 4.41 -16.86 51.83
C THR A 67 2.99 -16.81 52.38
N ASP A 68 2.55 -17.93 52.94
CA ASP A 68 1.42 -18.14 53.87
C ASP A 68 1.45 -17.18 55.08
N PRO A 69 0.41 -17.06 55.99
CA PRO A 69 -0.53 -18.13 56.38
C PRO A 69 -2.00 -17.76 56.73
N ALA A 70 -2.84 -18.80 56.69
CA ALA A 70 -3.92 -19.19 57.62
C ALA A 70 -5.00 -18.18 58.08
N VAL A 71 -6.27 -18.41 57.70
CA VAL A 71 -7.46 -18.28 58.58
C VAL A 71 -8.59 -19.20 58.07
N MET A 72 -9.15 -20.05 58.94
CA MET A 72 -10.39 -20.85 58.71
C MET A 72 -11.64 -19.95 58.74
N PRO A 73 -12.82 -20.38 58.24
CA PRO A 73 -13.79 -20.90 59.21
C PRO A 73 -14.78 -21.99 58.71
N THR A 74 -15.10 -22.87 59.65
CA THR A 74 -16.42 -23.35 60.11
C THR A 74 -17.63 -23.48 59.17
N ILE A 75 -18.11 -24.72 59.18
CA ILE A 75 -19.40 -25.31 58.76
C ILE A 75 -20.64 -24.60 59.32
N VAL A 76 -21.63 -24.29 58.46
CA VAL A 76 -23.06 -24.61 58.68
C VAL A 76 -23.90 -24.44 57.39
N SER A 77 -24.71 -25.44 57.09
CA SER A 77 -25.95 -25.36 56.27
C SER A 77 -27.15 -25.58 57.23
N PRO A 78 -28.43 -25.62 56.78
CA PRO A 78 -29.15 -24.96 55.68
C PRO A 78 -30.42 -24.22 56.20
N VAL A 79 -31.16 -23.45 55.37
CA VAL A 79 -32.64 -23.37 55.41
C VAL A 79 -33.22 -22.75 54.13
N SER A 80 -34.31 -23.36 53.69
CA SER A 80 -35.17 -23.06 52.55
C SER A 80 -36.01 -21.79 52.72
N GLY A 81 -36.48 -21.23 51.60
CA GLY A 81 -37.79 -20.57 51.53
C GLY A 81 -37.88 -19.40 50.54
N THR A 82 -38.66 -19.61 49.46
CA THR A 82 -39.66 -18.69 48.85
C THR A 82 -39.20 -17.28 48.43
N ASP A 83 -39.66 -16.63 47.36
CA ASP A 83 -40.64 -16.81 46.29
C ASP A 83 -40.51 -15.50 45.47
N ALA A 84 -40.98 -15.54 44.22
CA ALA A 84 -41.36 -14.40 43.38
C ALA A 84 -40.26 -13.53 42.72
N GLY A 85 -40.15 -13.72 41.41
CA GLY A 85 -40.22 -12.60 40.48
C GLY A 85 -38.97 -12.35 39.62
N MET A 86 -38.86 -13.07 38.50
CA MET A 86 -38.13 -12.58 37.33
C MET A 86 -38.98 -12.75 36.07
N PRO A 87 -39.17 -11.69 35.27
CA PRO A 87 -39.84 -11.81 33.99
C PRO A 87 -38.88 -12.43 32.98
N SER A 88 -39.42 -13.32 32.16
CA SER A 88 -38.78 -13.86 30.96
C SER A 88 -38.58 -12.72 29.97
N GLU A 89 -37.34 -12.29 29.74
CA GLU A 89 -37.02 -11.46 28.59
C GLU A 89 -36.83 -12.35 27.35
N ASP A 90 -37.66 -12.05 26.35
CA ASP A 90 -37.70 -12.63 25.03
C ASP A 90 -36.31 -12.65 24.37
N ILE A 91 -35.81 -13.85 24.09
CA ILE A 91 -34.68 -14.06 23.20
C ILE A 91 -35.20 -13.91 21.76
N PRO A 92 -34.75 -12.94 20.96
CA PRO A 92 -35.14 -12.87 19.56
C PRO A 92 -34.57 -14.07 18.80
N GLU A 93 -35.46 -14.82 18.14
CA GLU A 93 -35.13 -15.92 17.23
C GLU A 93 -34.17 -15.45 16.14
N LEU A 94 -32.98 -16.06 16.10
CA LEU A 94 -32.04 -15.94 15.00
C LEU A 94 -32.65 -16.54 13.73
N TYR A 95 -33.18 -15.68 12.86
CA TYR A 95 -33.50 -16.04 11.48
C TYR A 95 -32.21 -16.49 10.79
N SER A 96 -32.22 -17.71 10.26
CA SER A 96 -31.18 -18.20 9.37
C SER A 96 -31.32 -17.47 8.02
N PRO A 97 -30.22 -16.96 7.42
CA PRO A 97 -30.30 -16.34 6.10
C PRO A 97 -30.63 -17.39 5.04
N ASP A 98 -31.54 -17.02 4.13
CA ASP A 98 -31.94 -17.83 2.97
C ASP A 98 -30.74 -18.35 2.16
N PRO A 99 -30.82 -19.57 1.61
CA PRO A 99 -29.76 -20.13 0.78
C PRO A 99 -29.56 -19.27 -0.49
N LEU A 100 -28.28 -19.02 -0.81
CA LEU A 100 -27.84 -18.32 -2.02
C LEU A 100 -28.54 -18.87 -3.27
N VAL A 101 -29.19 -17.97 -4.00
CA VAL A 101 -29.61 -18.19 -5.39
C VAL A 101 -28.37 -18.53 -6.21
N THR A 102 -28.37 -19.73 -6.79
CA THR A 102 -27.38 -20.16 -7.78
C THR A 102 -27.67 -19.41 -9.09
N PRO A 103 -26.70 -18.72 -9.69
CA PRO A 103 -26.90 -18.11 -10.99
C PRO A 103 -26.99 -19.22 -12.06
N GLU A 104 -28.05 -19.18 -12.86
CA GLU A 104 -28.22 -20.02 -14.03
C GLU A 104 -27.08 -19.79 -15.04
N PRO A 105 -26.56 -20.84 -15.71
CA PRO A 105 -25.53 -20.68 -16.73
C PRO A 105 -26.12 -19.98 -17.96
N ILE A 106 -25.52 -18.84 -18.33
CA ILE A 106 -25.77 -18.16 -19.59
C ILE A 106 -25.38 -19.10 -20.73
N VAL A 107 -26.38 -19.52 -21.51
CA VAL A 107 -26.20 -20.28 -22.75
C VAL A 107 -25.57 -19.35 -23.79
N VAL A 108 -24.26 -19.42 -23.95
CA VAL A 108 -23.55 -18.82 -25.10
C VAL A 108 -23.65 -19.80 -26.26
N SER A 109 -24.72 -19.68 -27.03
CA SER A 109 -24.80 -20.24 -28.38
C SER A 109 -24.11 -19.25 -29.33
N GLY A 110 -22.87 -19.55 -29.72
CA GLY A 110 -22.12 -18.76 -30.70
C GLY A 110 -20.84 -19.49 -31.11
N THR A 111 -20.91 -20.15 -32.26
CA THR A 111 -19.89 -20.97 -32.92
C THR A 111 -18.55 -20.25 -33.15
N PRO A 112 -17.40 -20.97 -33.10
CA PRO A 112 -16.11 -20.43 -33.54
C PRO A 112 -16.01 -20.55 -35.06
N ASN A 113 -15.98 -19.42 -35.78
CA ASN A 113 -15.63 -19.44 -37.20
C ASN A 113 -14.12 -19.24 -37.35
N LEU A 114 -13.41 -20.35 -37.61
CA LEU A 114 -12.11 -20.33 -38.25
C LEU A 114 -12.32 -19.99 -39.72
N GLU A 115 -11.94 -18.78 -40.15
CA GLU A 115 -11.63 -18.54 -41.55
C GLU A 115 -10.25 -17.90 -41.70
N LYS A 116 -9.34 -18.77 -42.11
CA LYS A 116 -8.05 -18.49 -42.73
C LYS A 116 -8.30 -18.10 -44.18
N SER A 117 -7.86 -16.90 -44.58
CA SER A 117 -7.59 -16.50 -45.98
C SER A 117 -6.78 -15.19 -45.94
N SER A 118 -5.46 -15.20 -46.15
CA SER A 118 -4.73 -15.17 -47.44
C SER A 118 -4.82 -13.86 -48.23
N ASN A 119 -3.63 -13.38 -48.64
CA ASN A 119 -3.28 -12.34 -49.62
C ASN A 119 -3.23 -10.88 -49.13
N ILE A 120 -2.05 -10.25 -49.06
CA ILE A 120 -1.16 -9.78 -50.17
C ILE A 120 -1.82 -8.64 -50.94
N ASN A 121 -1.46 -7.39 -50.60
CA ASN A 121 -0.89 -6.39 -51.50
C ASN A 121 -0.80 -5.00 -50.82
N ASN A 122 0.45 -4.52 -50.67
CA ASN A 122 0.75 -3.08 -50.59
C ASN A 122 0.35 -2.42 -51.94
N PRO A 123 0.20 -1.08 -52.02
CA PRO A 123 1.40 -0.26 -52.25
C PRO A 123 1.47 1.04 -51.44
N VAL A 124 2.73 1.37 -51.18
CA VAL A 124 3.32 2.66 -50.84
C VAL A 124 2.99 3.73 -51.90
N PRO A 125 2.82 5.01 -51.52
CA PRO A 125 3.12 6.15 -52.38
C PRO A 125 4.34 6.90 -51.80
N THR A 126 5.53 6.85 -52.40
CA THR A 126 6.04 7.59 -53.59
C THR A 126 6.15 9.10 -53.35
N GLU A 127 7.40 9.57 -53.41
CA GLU A 127 7.93 10.92 -53.23
C GLU A 127 7.45 11.95 -54.28
N GLU A 128 7.41 13.22 -53.83
CA GLU A 128 7.73 14.53 -54.45
C GLU A 128 7.29 14.90 -55.90
N PRO A 129 7.00 16.20 -56.17
CA PRO A 129 8.10 17.15 -56.42
C PRO A 129 7.88 18.63 -56.01
N LEU A 130 9.02 19.30 -55.83
CA LEU A 130 9.26 20.75 -55.83
C LEU A 130 8.50 21.51 -56.93
N GLN A 131 7.88 22.65 -56.57
CA GLN A 131 7.63 23.77 -57.50
C GLN A 131 7.84 25.15 -56.82
N THR A 132 8.86 25.86 -57.32
CA THR A 132 9.01 27.33 -57.42
C THR A 132 7.81 27.88 -58.22
N ILE A 133 7.25 29.10 -58.11
CA ILE A 133 7.78 30.46 -58.30
C ILE A 133 6.68 31.51 -57.91
N ASN A 134 7.15 32.71 -57.58
CA ASN A 134 6.59 34.04 -57.87
C ASN A 134 6.04 34.93 -56.74
N ALA A 135 6.64 36.13 -56.76
CA ALA A 135 6.56 37.28 -55.89
C ALA A 135 5.40 38.23 -56.23
N ILE A 136 5.30 39.27 -55.37
CA ILE A 136 4.82 40.65 -55.63
C ILE A 136 3.59 41.04 -54.79
N SER A 137 3.83 41.69 -53.65
CA SER A 137 3.45 43.09 -53.38
C SER A 137 3.39 43.38 -51.88
N THR A 138 4.16 44.39 -51.48
CA THR A 138 4.07 45.11 -50.20
C THR A 138 2.73 45.84 -50.07
N PRO A 139 2.37 46.27 -48.86
CA PRO A 139 2.50 47.71 -48.63
C PRO A 139 3.25 48.04 -47.35
N VAL A 140 4.07 49.08 -47.50
CA VAL A 140 4.73 49.84 -46.44
C VAL A 140 3.65 50.51 -45.59
N VAL A 141 3.65 50.26 -44.27
CA VAL A 141 3.10 51.21 -43.30
C VAL A 141 4.05 51.32 -42.11
N THR A 142 4.88 52.36 -42.24
CA THR A 142 5.35 53.31 -41.22
C THR A 142 5.27 52.90 -39.74
N SER A 143 6.46 52.82 -39.15
CA SER A 143 6.78 52.83 -37.72
C SER A 143 6.14 54.00 -36.97
N PRO A 144 5.95 53.83 -35.65
CA PRO A 144 6.70 54.69 -34.75
C PRO A 144 7.47 53.89 -33.67
N SER A 145 8.75 54.22 -33.52
CA SER A 145 9.53 53.96 -32.30
C SER A 145 9.24 55.12 -31.34
N PRO A 146 9.06 54.90 -30.02
CA PRO A 146 10.20 54.71 -29.12
C PRO A 146 9.93 53.59 -28.10
N THR A 147 10.93 52.84 -27.64
CA THR A 147 11.63 53.12 -26.39
C THR A 147 12.66 52.02 -26.20
N VAL A 148 13.84 52.41 -25.72
CA VAL A 148 14.91 51.52 -25.27
C VAL A 148 14.36 50.57 -24.20
N GLY A 149 13.98 49.37 -24.61
CA GLY A 149 13.78 48.23 -23.74
C GLY A 149 15.00 47.34 -23.85
N THR A 150 15.78 47.26 -22.78
CA THR A 150 16.82 46.27 -22.54
C THR A 150 16.39 44.89 -23.08
N PRO A 151 17.20 44.17 -23.86
CA PRO A 151 16.89 42.79 -24.20
C PRO A 151 16.90 41.98 -22.91
N ILE A 152 15.72 41.68 -22.37
CA ILE A 152 15.58 40.67 -21.33
C ILE A 152 16.03 39.37 -22.00
N PRO A 153 17.10 38.71 -21.55
CA PRO A 153 17.41 37.38 -22.03
C PRO A 153 16.30 36.48 -21.48
N ALA A 154 15.31 36.17 -22.32
CA ALA A 154 14.38 35.07 -22.09
C ALA A 154 15.20 33.78 -22.17
N LYS A 155 15.89 33.45 -21.07
CA LYS A 155 16.39 32.11 -20.84
C LYS A 155 15.15 31.24 -20.68
N THR A 156 14.86 30.41 -21.66
CA THR A 156 13.91 29.32 -21.57
C THR A 156 14.42 28.35 -20.49
N GLN A 157 14.20 28.67 -19.22
CA GLN A 157 14.40 27.73 -18.13
C GLN A 157 13.24 26.76 -18.18
N LEU A 158 13.58 25.49 -18.39
CA LEU A 158 12.66 24.39 -18.24
C LEU A 158 12.16 24.41 -16.78
N GLN A 159 10.98 24.97 -16.53
CA GLN A 159 10.32 24.90 -15.22
C GLN A 159 9.96 23.44 -14.98
N LYS A 160 10.81 22.75 -14.22
CA LYS A 160 10.49 21.41 -13.73
C LYS A 160 9.36 21.58 -12.71
N GLN A 161 8.18 21.08 -13.05
CA GLN A 161 7.07 21.00 -12.11
C GLN A 161 7.46 20.04 -10.99
N SER A 162 7.39 20.48 -9.74
CA SER A 162 7.64 19.63 -8.56
C SER A 162 6.37 19.45 -7.77
N ALA A 163 6.12 18.23 -7.30
CA ALA A 163 5.01 17.96 -6.41
C ALA A 163 5.43 18.07 -4.94
N LYS A 164 4.50 18.50 -4.09
CA LYS A 164 4.68 18.53 -2.63
C LYS A 164 3.40 18.09 -1.91
N LEU A 165 3.57 17.57 -0.70
CA LEU A 165 2.51 17.29 0.26
C LEU A 165 2.56 18.34 1.38
N LEU A 166 1.47 19.06 1.58
CA LEU A 166 1.31 19.97 2.71
C LEU A 166 0.54 19.28 3.83
N HIS A 167 1.16 19.06 4.97
CA HIS A 167 0.45 18.55 6.14
C HIS A 167 -0.49 19.63 6.71
N ILE A 168 -1.80 19.39 6.63
CA ILE A 168 -2.83 20.41 6.85
C ILE A 168 -2.82 20.94 8.29
N ARG A 169 -2.50 20.08 9.26
CA ARG A 169 -2.58 20.45 10.68
C ARG A 169 -1.37 21.23 11.18
N THR A 170 -0.19 20.95 10.64
CA THR A 170 1.07 21.61 11.08
C THR A 170 1.61 22.59 10.05
N ASP A 171 0.92 22.76 8.92
CA ASP A 171 1.32 23.62 7.80
C ASP A 171 2.76 23.33 7.33
N THR A 172 3.14 22.05 7.34
CA THR A 172 4.49 21.60 6.99
C THR A 172 4.51 21.05 5.58
N ASP A 173 5.32 21.65 4.71
CA ASP A 173 5.53 21.20 3.34
C ASP A 173 6.56 20.06 3.29
N ILE A 174 6.26 19.04 2.49
CA ILE A 174 7.16 17.91 2.19
C ILE A 174 7.27 17.81 0.66
N GLU A 175 8.47 18.00 0.12
CA GLU A 175 8.71 17.85 -1.31
C GLU A 175 8.78 16.36 -1.70
N LEU A 176 8.11 15.97 -2.79
CA LEU A 176 8.20 14.61 -3.30
C LEU A 176 9.51 14.44 -4.09
N PRO A 177 10.35 13.44 -3.76
CA PRO A 177 11.54 13.14 -4.54
C PRO A 177 11.18 12.69 -5.96
N VAL A 178 11.39 13.57 -6.94
CA VAL A 178 11.06 13.32 -8.37
C VAL A 178 11.98 12.29 -9.05
N ASN A 179 13.08 11.91 -8.41
CA ASN A 179 14.01 10.90 -8.90
C ASN A 179 13.57 9.46 -8.58
N LEU A 180 12.52 9.29 -7.77
CA LEU A 180 11.96 7.99 -7.42
C LEU A 180 10.71 7.73 -8.26
N SER A 181 10.54 6.48 -8.69
CA SER A 181 9.29 6.05 -9.36
C SER A 181 8.21 5.64 -8.36
N VAL A 182 8.63 5.29 -7.14
CA VAL A 182 7.77 4.91 -6.03
C VAL A 182 8.32 5.59 -4.78
N ILE A 183 7.45 6.26 -4.05
CA ILE A 183 7.75 6.99 -2.83
C ILE A 183 6.98 6.32 -1.69
N HIS A 184 7.70 5.76 -0.74
CA HIS A 184 7.13 5.05 0.39
C HIS A 184 6.75 6.01 1.52
N ILE A 185 5.49 5.95 1.96
CA ILE A 185 4.96 6.77 3.05
C ILE A 185 4.64 5.90 4.26
N GLY A 186 5.17 6.30 5.40
CA GLY A 186 4.90 5.61 6.65
C GLY A 186 5.83 6.01 7.79
N LYS A 187 5.80 5.19 8.84
CA LYS A 187 6.74 5.30 9.97
C LYS A 187 8.05 4.54 9.68
N PRO A 188 9.18 4.93 10.29
CA PRO A 188 10.45 4.26 10.11
C PRO A 188 10.36 2.78 10.49
N ASN A 189 11.05 1.93 9.74
CA ASN A 189 11.09 0.50 9.98
C ASN A 189 12.45 -0.08 9.55
N ASP A 190 12.78 -1.27 10.07
CA ASP A 190 14.08 -1.91 9.84
C ASP A 190 14.21 -2.64 8.50
N ARG A 191 13.13 -2.72 7.70
CA ARG A 191 13.10 -3.47 6.43
C ARG A 191 13.31 -2.56 5.23
N VAL A 192 12.40 -1.60 5.03
CA VAL A 192 12.43 -0.62 3.95
C VAL A 192 12.10 0.73 4.56
N PRO A 193 13.09 1.64 4.71
CA PRO A 193 12.83 2.95 5.27
C PRO A 193 11.84 3.72 4.37
N PRO A 194 10.86 4.43 4.94
CA PRO A 194 9.98 5.28 4.16
C PRO A 194 10.76 6.47 3.61
N ASP A 195 10.46 6.88 2.38
CA ASP A 195 10.99 8.11 1.79
C ASP A 195 10.36 9.34 2.46
N ILE A 196 9.09 9.23 2.84
CA ILE A 196 8.36 10.23 3.62
C ILE A 196 8.07 9.67 5.00
N ASP A 197 8.85 10.09 5.98
CA ASP A 197 8.65 9.77 7.39
C ASP A 197 7.53 10.63 7.99
N VAL A 198 6.47 9.97 8.46
CA VAL A 198 5.33 10.62 9.11
C VAL A 198 5.40 10.61 10.65
N SER A 199 6.45 10.03 11.24
CA SER A 199 6.56 9.87 12.70
C SER A 199 6.63 11.19 13.46
N GLY A 200 7.13 12.25 12.82
CA GLY A 200 7.22 13.60 13.39
C GLY A 200 5.90 14.38 13.44
N PHE A 201 4.82 13.86 12.86
CA PHE A 201 3.51 14.51 12.87
C PHE A 201 2.66 14.11 14.09
N PRO A 202 1.73 14.99 14.53
CA PRO A 202 0.78 14.64 15.58
C PRO A 202 -0.09 13.45 15.15
N ASP A 203 -0.43 12.59 16.11
CA ASP A 203 -1.27 11.39 15.90
C ASP A 203 -0.71 10.39 14.88
N SER A 204 0.60 10.41 14.63
CA SER A 204 1.27 9.48 13.71
C SER A 204 1.10 8.00 14.10
N GLU A 205 0.63 7.69 15.31
CA GLU A 205 0.28 6.33 15.75
C GLU A 205 -0.79 5.65 14.91
N VAL A 206 -1.65 6.39 14.23
CA VAL A 206 -2.63 5.80 13.30
C VAL A 206 -2.03 5.41 11.95
N VAL A 207 -0.81 5.87 11.66
CA VAL A 207 -0.11 5.58 10.41
C VAL A 207 0.76 4.35 10.57
N SER A 208 0.72 3.49 9.57
CA SER A 208 1.47 2.23 9.58
C SER A 208 2.92 2.50 9.16
N ARG A 209 3.82 1.57 9.50
CA ARG A 209 5.22 1.63 9.04
C ARG A 209 5.34 1.60 7.51
N SER A 210 4.51 0.78 6.87
CA SER A 210 4.34 0.73 5.42
C SER A 210 2.86 0.99 5.17
N HIS A 211 2.50 2.24 4.88
CA HIS A 211 1.09 2.65 4.85
C HIS A 211 0.59 2.83 3.42
N ALA A 212 1.24 3.70 2.66
CA ALA A 212 0.86 3.99 1.28
C ALA A 212 2.09 4.32 0.44
N ASP A 213 1.98 4.12 -0.86
CA ASP A 213 2.97 4.47 -1.84
C ASP A 213 2.43 5.54 -2.78
N ILE A 214 3.26 6.51 -3.15
CA ILE A 214 3.01 7.38 -4.29
C ILE A 214 3.86 6.91 -5.46
N ARG A 215 3.20 6.50 -6.54
CA ARG A 215 3.84 6.11 -7.80
C ARG A 215 3.85 7.29 -8.76
N ILE A 216 5.00 7.51 -9.39
CA ILE A 216 5.19 8.55 -10.39
C ILE A 216 5.29 7.88 -11.76
N GLU A 217 4.32 8.17 -12.63
CA GLU A 217 4.23 7.64 -13.99
C GLU A 217 4.14 8.81 -14.98
N GLY A 218 5.28 9.17 -15.58
CA GLY A 218 5.38 10.38 -16.41
C GLY A 218 5.10 11.64 -15.59
N ASP A 219 4.11 12.42 -16.00
CA ASP A 219 3.65 13.63 -15.29
C ASP A 219 2.48 13.37 -14.34
N SER A 220 2.10 12.11 -14.13
CA SER A 220 0.96 11.73 -13.27
C SER A 220 1.42 11.07 -11.98
N TYR A 221 0.78 11.45 -10.88
CA TYR A 221 0.99 10.89 -9.55
C TYR A 221 -0.18 9.99 -9.20
N TYR A 222 0.12 8.82 -8.64
CA TYR A 222 -0.89 7.88 -8.18
C TYR A 222 -0.60 7.49 -6.74
N ILE A 223 -1.62 7.48 -5.89
CA ILE A 223 -1.51 6.94 -4.53
C ILE A 223 -2.08 5.53 -4.49
N GLU A 224 -1.42 4.64 -3.76
CA GLU A 224 -1.79 3.25 -3.57
C GLU A 224 -1.64 2.88 -2.09
N ASP A 225 -2.67 2.26 -1.51
CA ASP A 225 -2.59 1.73 -0.14
C ASP A 225 -1.95 0.33 -0.18
N ILE A 226 -0.78 0.17 0.43
CA ILE A 226 0.03 -1.06 0.38
C ILE A 226 -0.27 -2.05 1.52
N GLY A 227 -1.32 -1.80 2.30
CA GLY A 227 -1.71 -2.67 3.42
C GLY A 227 -1.78 -1.94 4.75
N SER A 228 -2.16 -0.67 4.74
CA SER A 228 -2.35 0.11 5.95
C SER A 228 -3.38 -0.51 6.90
N SER A 229 -3.13 -0.43 8.21
CA SER A 229 -4.07 -0.95 9.22
C SER A 229 -5.36 -0.15 9.26
N ASN A 230 -5.26 1.18 9.12
CA ASN A 230 -6.37 2.12 9.29
C ASN A 230 -6.96 2.65 7.97
N GLY A 231 -6.45 2.20 6.82
CA GLY A 231 -6.89 2.65 5.50
C GLY A 231 -6.27 3.97 5.05
N THR A 232 -6.13 4.15 3.74
CA THR A 232 -5.85 5.44 3.11
C THR A 232 -7.14 6.04 2.53
N TYR A 233 -7.29 7.36 2.62
CA TYR A 233 -8.46 8.08 2.12
C TYR A 233 -8.03 9.21 1.20
N VAL A 234 -8.76 9.43 0.11
CA VAL A 234 -8.57 10.57 -0.80
C VAL A 234 -9.88 11.33 -0.88
N ASN A 235 -9.87 12.64 -0.61
CA ASN A 235 -11.06 13.49 -0.56
C ASN A 235 -12.20 12.86 0.26
N ASN A 236 -11.87 12.37 1.46
CA ASN A 236 -12.78 11.67 2.39
C ASN A 236 -13.37 10.34 1.86
N THR A 237 -12.93 9.87 0.70
CA THR A 237 -13.32 8.56 0.14
C THR A 237 -12.24 7.53 0.44
N SER A 238 -12.62 6.37 0.97
CA SER A 238 -11.67 5.30 1.25
C SER A 238 -11.11 4.71 -0.03
N LEU A 239 -9.79 4.59 -0.09
CA LEU A 239 -9.10 3.90 -1.16
C LEU A 239 -8.98 2.41 -0.79
N ALA A 240 -9.44 1.53 -1.68
CA ALA A 240 -9.25 0.10 -1.50
C ALA A 240 -7.76 -0.26 -1.56
N ARG A 241 -7.31 -1.18 -0.70
CA ARG A 241 -5.93 -1.68 -0.69
C ARG A 241 -5.52 -2.21 -2.06
N GLY A 242 -4.33 -1.82 -2.52
CA GLY A 242 -3.79 -2.15 -3.85
C GLY A 242 -4.45 -1.43 -5.03
N ASN A 243 -5.47 -0.59 -4.79
CA ASN A 243 -6.05 0.23 -5.84
C ASN A 243 -5.29 1.54 -5.98
N ARG A 244 -5.01 1.94 -7.22
CA ARG A 244 -4.32 3.19 -7.55
C ARG A 244 -5.33 4.28 -7.80
N HIS A 245 -5.17 5.40 -7.10
CA HIS A 245 -5.94 6.61 -7.33
C HIS A 245 -5.05 7.71 -7.91
N LYS A 246 -5.45 8.28 -9.04
CA LYS A 246 -4.72 9.40 -9.66
C LYS A 246 -4.89 10.66 -8.84
N LEU A 247 -3.80 11.21 -8.34
CA LEU A 247 -3.77 12.46 -7.59
C LEU A 247 -3.82 13.67 -8.53
N ARG A 248 -4.59 14.68 -8.11
CA ARG A 248 -4.72 15.99 -8.74
C ARG A 248 -4.31 17.07 -7.75
N PRO A 249 -3.75 18.21 -8.23
CA PRO A 249 -3.49 19.35 -7.36
C PRO A 249 -4.73 19.77 -6.58
N GLY A 250 -4.60 19.90 -5.27
CA GLY A 250 -5.69 20.17 -4.34
C GLY A 250 -6.34 18.93 -3.73
N ASP A 251 -5.96 17.72 -4.12
CA ASP A 251 -6.49 16.51 -3.50
C ASP A 251 -6.00 16.37 -2.06
N ARG A 252 -6.92 15.98 -1.19
CA ARG A 252 -6.65 15.74 0.23
C ARG A 252 -6.45 14.25 0.48
N ILE A 253 -5.28 13.88 0.95
CA ILE A 253 -4.90 12.51 1.28
C ILE A 253 -4.91 12.38 2.81
N SER A 254 -5.63 11.41 3.36
CA SER A 254 -5.66 11.16 4.79
C SER A 254 -5.16 9.74 5.08
N LEU A 255 -4.19 9.64 5.98
CA LEU A 255 -3.61 8.38 6.41
C LEU A 255 -4.28 7.94 7.71
N GLY A 256 -5.07 6.89 7.63
CA GLY A 256 -5.93 6.45 8.71
C GLY A 256 -7.26 7.20 8.81
N LYS A 257 -8.15 6.63 9.61
CA LYS A 257 -9.51 7.15 9.81
C LYS A 257 -9.49 8.43 10.65
N GLY A 258 -10.38 9.36 10.34
CA GLY A 258 -10.63 10.55 11.16
C GLY A 258 -9.71 11.72 10.87
N ASP A 259 -9.04 11.73 9.72
CA ASP A 259 -8.30 12.89 9.20
C ASP A 259 -7.13 13.37 10.08
N LEU A 260 -6.71 12.55 11.05
CA LEU A 260 -5.70 12.90 12.06
C LEU A 260 -4.36 13.28 11.42
N VAL A 261 -3.94 12.49 10.42
CA VAL A 261 -2.78 12.76 9.57
C VAL A 261 -3.27 12.96 8.14
N SER A 262 -3.40 14.23 7.74
CA SER A 262 -3.92 14.60 6.42
C SER A 262 -2.97 15.54 5.69
N PHE A 263 -2.78 15.27 4.40
CA PHE A 263 -1.94 16.02 3.48
C PHE A 263 -2.78 16.60 2.35
N LEU A 264 -2.38 17.77 1.85
CA LEU A 264 -2.89 18.36 0.64
C LEU A 264 -1.83 18.22 -0.46
N PHE A 265 -2.18 17.59 -1.57
CA PHE A 265 -1.28 17.44 -2.70
C PHE A 265 -1.23 18.72 -3.53
N GLN A 266 -0.02 19.23 -3.79
CA GLN A 266 0.19 20.45 -4.57
C GLN A 266 1.28 20.24 -5.62
N ILE A 267 1.18 20.95 -6.74
CA ILE A 267 2.22 21.02 -7.78
C ILE A 267 2.69 22.48 -7.86
N SER A 268 3.99 22.69 -7.85
CA SER A 268 4.68 23.99 -7.97
C SER A 268 5.41 24.13 -9.29
#